data_AF-A0A426VWB2-F1
#
_entry.id   AF-A0A426VWB2-F1
#
_cell.length_a   1.000
_cell.length_b   1.000
_cell.length_c   1.000
_cell.angle_alpha   90.00
_cell.angle_beta   90.00
_cell.angle_gamma   90.00
#
_symmetry.space_group_name_H-M   'P 1'
#
loop_
_entity.id
_entity.type
_entity.pdbx_description
1 polymer ?
#
loop_
_entity_poly.entity_id
_entity_poly.type
_entity_poly.pdbx_seq_one_letter_code
_entity_poly.pdbx_strand_id
1 'polypeptide(L)'
;MCDFNALTDEEKKLHHEKLLQCADNFGGKNFFLHLLESIRETKPHPLIAANSEFSMELGTVKWNKVIFNDKLQLLLKARVNESKQNNLLPAREEKGYKKVLNLVRTLKPIVFHVKPAHKEDGPGFFFQPFDVIDANTTKLNPVFDALFFCSVNTVKKILNYEPKA
;
A
#
# COMPACT_ATOMS: atom_id res chain seq x y z
N MET A 1 0.39 0.09 9.98
CA MET A 1 -0.02 -1.22 9.44
C MET A 1 1.09 -2.28 9.50
N CYS A 2 2.31 -2.05 9.01
CA CYS A 2 3.30 -3.13 8.88
C CYS A 2 3.92 -3.68 10.19
N ASP A 3 3.52 -3.17 11.34
CA ASP A 3 3.80 -3.80 12.65
C ASP A 3 2.48 -4.33 13.23
N PHE A 4 2.19 -5.60 12.99
CA PHE A 4 0.96 -6.25 13.42
C PHE A 4 0.77 -6.24 14.95
N ASN A 5 1.87 -6.30 15.71
CA ASN A 5 1.82 -6.38 17.16
C ASN A 5 1.48 -5.02 17.79
N ALA A 6 1.80 -3.92 17.09
CA ALA A 6 1.50 -2.57 17.53
C ALA A 6 0.06 -2.11 17.21
N LEU A 7 -0.70 -2.89 16.43
CA LEU A 7 -2.07 -2.56 16.06
C LEU A 7 -3.05 -2.94 17.17
N THR A 8 -4.07 -2.10 17.36
CA THR A 8 -5.24 -2.45 18.19
C THR A 8 -6.06 -3.56 17.54
N ASP A 9 -6.92 -4.23 18.30
CA ASP A 9 -7.77 -5.28 17.74
C ASP A 9 -8.79 -4.74 16.72
N GLU A 10 -9.26 -3.51 16.91
CA GLU A 10 -10.09 -2.79 15.91
C GLU A 10 -9.33 -2.53 14.61
N GLU A 11 -8.08 -2.07 14.70
CA GLU A 11 -7.22 -1.84 13.53
C GLU A 11 -6.88 -3.16 12.81
N LYS A 12 -6.59 -4.23 13.56
CA LYS A 12 -6.36 -5.57 12.98
C LYS A 12 -7.58 -6.06 12.24
N LYS A 13 -8.77 -5.94 12.82
CA LYS A 13 -10.03 -6.33 12.17
C LYS A 13 -10.27 -5.51 10.89
N LEU A 14 -10.14 -4.19 10.96
CA LEU A 14 -10.32 -3.32 9.80
C LEU A 14 -9.33 -3.64 8.67
N HIS A 15 -8.07 -3.88 9.00
CA HIS A 15 -7.04 -4.24 8.02
C HIS A 15 -7.26 -5.65 7.45
N HIS A 16 -7.70 -6.59 8.29
CA HIS A 16 -8.08 -7.94 7.88
C HIS A 16 -9.19 -7.90 6.83
N GLU A 17 -10.31 -7.24 7.13
CA GLU A 17 -11.47 -7.14 6.22
C GLU A 17 -11.08 -6.49 4.89
N LYS A 18 -10.34 -5.37 4.93
CA LYS A 18 -9.87 -4.69 3.72
C LYS A 18 -8.96 -5.56 2.86
N LEU A 19 -7.96 -6.21 3.47
CA LEU A 19 -7.03 -7.06 2.71
C LEU A 19 -7.68 -8.34 2.22
N LEU A 20 -8.60 -8.91 2.99
CA LEU A 20 -9.37 -10.09 2.58
C LEU A 20 -10.21 -9.76 1.34
N GLN A 21 -10.91 -8.61 1.34
CA GLN A 21 -11.65 -8.16 0.17
C GLN A 21 -10.75 -7.94 -1.06
N CYS A 22 -9.55 -7.38 -0.89
CA CYS A 22 -8.59 -7.27 -2.00
C CYS A 22 -8.13 -8.64 -2.50
N ALA A 23 -7.87 -9.58 -1.58
CA ALA A 23 -7.44 -10.92 -1.93
C ALA A 23 -8.54 -11.69 -2.69
N ASP A 24 -9.79 -11.64 -2.21
CA ASP A 24 -10.92 -12.32 -2.86
C ASP A 24 -11.21 -11.77 -4.26
N ASN A 25 -10.93 -10.48 -4.51
CA ASN A 25 -11.02 -9.88 -5.84
C ASN A 25 -9.81 -10.19 -6.76
N PHE A 26 -8.84 -10.97 -6.28
CA PHE A 26 -7.61 -11.35 -6.97
C PHE A 26 -7.28 -12.84 -6.73
N GLY A 27 -8.25 -13.75 -6.83
CA GLY A 27 -8.04 -15.20 -6.78
C GLY A 27 -7.89 -15.78 -5.36
N GLY A 28 -8.20 -14.99 -4.33
CA GLY A 28 -8.12 -15.37 -2.94
C GLY A 28 -6.75 -15.13 -2.29
N LYS A 29 -6.62 -15.56 -1.03
CA LYS A 29 -5.44 -15.28 -0.19
C LYS A 29 -4.12 -15.73 -0.82
N ASN A 30 -4.07 -16.91 -1.43
CA ASN A 30 -2.82 -17.46 -1.98
C ASN A 30 -2.32 -16.66 -3.18
N PHE A 31 -3.21 -16.32 -4.11
CA PHE A 31 -2.87 -15.49 -5.28
C PHE A 31 -2.41 -14.09 -4.83
N PHE A 32 -3.11 -13.52 -3.85
CA PHE A 32 -2.70 -12.24 -3.27
C PHE A 32 -1.33 -12.32 -2.59
N LEU A 33 -1.01 -13.39 -1.85
CA LEU A 33 0.31 -13.57 -1.25
C LEU A 33 1.41 -13.71 -2.32
N HIS A 34 1.16 -14.45 -3.40
CA HIS A 34 2.08 -14.54 -4.53
C HIS A 34 2.30 -13.19 -5.21
N LEU A 35 1.26 -12.35 -5.34
CA LEU A 35 1.41 -10.98 -5.82
C LEU A 35 2.39 -10.18 -4.95
N LEU A 36 2.28 -10.29 -3.62
CA LEU A 36 3.20 -9.62 -2.71
C LEU A 36 4.63 -10.14 -2.87
N GLU A 37 4.80 -11.46 -2.97
CA GLU A 37 6.11 -12.09 -3.17
C GLU A 37 6.77 -11.57 -4.45
N SER A 38 6.06 -11.60 -5.59
CA SER A 38 6.60 -11.12 -6.86
C SER A 38 6.95 -9.62 -6.82
N ILE A 39 6.15 -8.79 -6.14
CA ILE A 39 6.49 -7.37 -5.93
C ILE A 39 7.77 -7.22 -5.10
N ARG A 40 7.99 -8.06 -4.06
CA ARG A 40 9.18 -7.99 -3.20
C ARG A 40 10.45 -8.49 -3.87
N GLU A 41 10.33 -9.48 -4.75
CA GLU A 41 11.45 -10.03 -5.51
C GLU A 41 11.92 -9.10 -6.64
N THR A 42 11.02 -8.24 -7.12
CA THR A 42 11.30 -7.32 -8.22
C THR A 42 12.30 -6.23 -7.83
N LYS A 43 13.40 -6.15 -8.60
CA LYS A 43 14.42 -5.10 -8.50
C LYS A 43 14.69 -4.49 -9.89
N PRO A 44 14.72 -3.15 -10.03
CA PRO A 44 14.43 -2.15 -9.01
C PRO A 44 12.95 -2.15 -8.57
N HIS A 45 12.62 -1.41 -7.49
CA HIS A 45 11.29 -1.42 -6.90
C HIS A 45 10.19 -1.13 -7.96
N PRO A 46 9.09 -1.91 -8.02
CA PRO A 46 8.13 -1.83 -9.14
C PRO A 46 7.48 -0.45 -9.30
N LEU A 47 7.23 0.28 -8.21
CA LEU A 47 6.73 1.67 -8.27
C LEU A 47 7.53 2.60 -9.21
N ILE A 48 8.83 2.35 -9.42
CA ILE A 48 9.67 3.20 -10.30
C ILE A 48 9.70 2.73 -11.76
N ALA A 49 8.88 1.75 -12.12
CA ALA A 49 8.79 1.25 -13.49
C ALA A 49 8.35 2.39 -14.45
N ALA A 50 9.12 2.59 -15.52
CA ALA A 50 8.91 3.71 -16.45
C ALA A 50 7.56 3.62 -17.20
N ASN A 51 7.03 2.42 -17.40
CA ASN A 51 5.72 2.16 -17.99
C ASN A 51 4.56 2.23 -16.98
N SER A 52 4.83 2.55 -15.71
CA SER A 52 3.82 2.59 -14.64
C SER A 52 3.02 1.29 -14.50
N GLU A 53 3.70 0.16 -14.70
CA GLU A 53 3.10 -1.16 -14.71
C GLU A 53 4.05 -2.18 -14.09
N PHE A 54 3.45 -3.11 -13.34
CA PHE A 54 4.06 -4.33 -12.88
C PHE A 54 3.19 -5.50 -13.37
N SER A 55 3.80 -6.46 -14.05
CA SER A 55 3.13 -7.64 -14.59
C SER A 55 3.75 -8.90 -14.03
N MET A 56 2.92 -9.88 -13.69
CA MET A 56 3.31 -11.23 -13.30
C MET A 56 2.37 -12.24 -13.95
N GLU A 57 2.69 -13.53 -13.81
CA GLU A 57 1.87 -14.61 -14.36
C GLU A 57 0.40 -14.54 -13.89
N LEU A 58 0.19 -14.28 -12.60
CA LEU A 58 -1.14 -14.26 -11.99
C LEU A 58 -1.92 -12.95 -12.18
N GLY A 59 -1.31 -11.91 -12.73
CA GLY A 59 -2.00 -10.63 -12.93
C GLY A 59 -1.11 -9.42 -13.13
N THR A 60 -1.71 -8.24 -13.07
CA THR A 60 -1.03 -6.97 -13.33
C THR A 60 -1.43 -5.90 -12.31
N VAL A 61 -0.50 -5.00 -12.02
CA VAL A 61 -0.71 -3.77 -11.26
C VAL A 61 -0.31 -2.60 -12.17
N LYS A 62 -1.26 -1.76 -12.56
CA LYS A 62 -1.02 -0.57 -13.39
C LYS A 62 -1.39 0.69 -12.65
N TRP A 63 -0.65 1.77 -12.88
CA TRP A 63 -1.00 3.08 -12.34
C TRP A 63 -0.83 4.17 -13.40
N ASN A 64 -1.48 5.31 -13.18
CA ASN A 64 -1.69 6.35 -14.18
C ASN A 64 -0.54 7.37 -14.28
N LYS A 65 0.56 7.23 -13.53
CA LYS A 65 1.66 8.20 -13.53
C LYS A 65 3.00 7.62 -13.06
N VAL A 66 4.08 7.89 -13.78
CA VAL A 66 5.43 7.47 -13.40
C VAL A 66 5.82 8.06 -12.04
N ILE A 67 6.34 7.20 -11.15
CA ILE A 67 6.89 7.60 -9.85
C ILE A 67 8.41 7.52 -9.94
N PHE A 68 9.07 8.68 -9.88
CA PHE A 68 10.52 8.73 -9.92
C PHE A 68 11.15 8.24 -8.60
N ASN A 69 12.38 7.72 -8.69
CA ASN A 69 13.08 7.18 -7.52
C ASN A 69 13.25 8.21 -6.39
N ASP A 70 13.44 9.50 -6.70
CA ASP A 70 13.51 10.56 -5.68
C ASP A 70 12.23 10.64 -4.83
N LYS A 71 11.06 10.45 -5.46
CA LYS A 71 9.75 10.42 -4.78
C LYS A 71 9.61 9.15 -3.93
N LEU A 72 10.03 8.00 -4.45
CA LEU A 72 10.04 6.76 -3.67
C LEU A 72 10.93 6.88 -2.42
N GLN A 73 12.15 7.41 -2.56
CA GLN A 73 13.05 7.60 -1.42
C GLN A 73 12.48 8.59 -0.38
N LEU A 74 11.82 9.66 -0.82
CA LEU A 74 11.15 10.60 0.07
C LEU A 74 9.94 9.97 0.78
N LEU A 75 9.18 9.13 0.08
CA LEU A 75 8.05 8.38 0.62
C LEU A 75 8.49 7.40 1.72
N LEU A 76 9.56 6.64 1.48
CA LEU A 76 10.13 5.72 2.47
C LEU A 76 10.53 6.45 3.75
N LYS A 77 11.13 7.64 3.64
CA LYS A 77 11.47 8.47 4.81
C LYS A 77 10.24 8.98 5.55
N ALA A 78 9.24 9.50 4.80
CA ALA A 78 8.01 10.00 5.39
C ALA A 78 7.23 8.91 6.14
N ARG A 79 7.17 7.71 5.55
CA ARG A 79 6.54 6.51 6.12
C ARG A 79 7.12 6.10 7.48
N VAL A 80 8.44 6.17 7.66
CA VAL A 80 9.10 5.85 8.94
C VAL A 80 8.75 6.87 10.03
N ASN A 81 8.45 8.12 9.64
CA ASN A 81 8.04 9.15 10.59
C ASN A 81 6.54 9.08 10.92
N GLU A 82 5.71 8.71 9.93
CA GLU A 82 4.27 8.51 10.12
C GLU A 82 3.96 7.56 11.27
N SER A 83 4.69 6.44 11.38
CA SER A 83 4.50 5.47 12.46
C SER A 83 4.77 6.03 13.86
N LYS A 84 5.51 7.15 13.97
CA LYS A 84 5.83 7.80 15.24
C LYS A 84 4.85 8.92 15.62
N GLN A 85 4.27 9.59 14.64
CA GLN A 85 3.47 10.82 14.85
C GLN A 85 2.03 10.71 14.33
N ASN A 86 1.62 9.54 13.84
CA ASN A 86 0.28 9.25 13.33
C ASN A 86 -0.19 10.15 12.17
N ASN A 87 0.76 10.76 11.44
CA ASN A 87 0.52 11.61 10.27
C ASN A 87 1.71 11.54 9.33
N LEU A 88 1.45 11.38 8.03
CA LEU A 88 2.50 11.37 7.01
C LEU A 88 3.14 12.76 6.87
N LEU A 89 2.36 13.82 7.05
CA LEU A 89 2.86 15.19 7.04
C LEU A 89 3.54 15.53 8.38
N PRO A 90 4.79 16.04 8.38
CA PRO A 90 5.42 16.63 9.57
C PRO A 90 4.65 17.85 10.11
N ALA A 91 5.06 18.39 11.26
CA ALA A 91 4.55 19.68 11.71
C ALA A 91 4.88 20.79 10.70
N ARG A 92 4.04 21.83 10.62
CA ARG A 92 4.15 22.88 9.58
C ARG A 92 5.45 23.68 9.67
N GLU A 93 6.01 23.75 10.88
CA GLU A 93 7.22 24.48 11.25
C GLU A 93 8.49 23.70 10.90
N GLU A 94 8.38 22.39 10.65
CA GLU A 94 9.53 21.55 10.32
C GLU A 94 10.03 21.79 8.90
N LYS A 95 11.36 21.82 8.75
CA LYS A 95 12.05 22.01 7.45
C LYS A 95 11.60 21.00 6.37
N GLY A 96 11.07 19.84 6.76
CA GLY A 96 10.59 18.79 5.87
C GLY A 96 9.17 18.97 5.34
N TYR A 97 8.34 19.83 5.96
CA TYR A 97 6.91 19.92 5.69
C TYR A 97 6.58 20.12 4.20
N LYS A 98 7.15 21.16 3.57
CA LYS A 98 6.90 21.47 2.16
C LYS A 98 7.31 20.33 1.22
N LYS A 99 8.38 19.60 1.55
CA LYS A 99 8.86 18.47 0.74
C LYS A 99 7.86 17.31 0.78
N VAL A 100 7.41 16.92 1.98
CA VAL A 100 6.43 15.84 2.14
C VAL A 100 5.05 16.25 1.62
N LEU A 101 4.64 17.51 1.80
CA LEU A 101 3.40 18.02 1.22
C LEU A 101 3.38 17.93 -0.31
N ASN A 102 4.49 18.30 -0.96
CA ASN A 102 4.61 18.18 -2.41
C ASN A 102 4.64 16.72 -2.87
N LEU A 103 5.25 15.81 -2.10
CA LEU A 103 5.16 14.37 -2.35
C LEU A 103 3.71 13.90 -2.30
N VAL A 104 2.97 14.23 -1.23
CA VAL A 104 1.56 13.86 -1.06
C VAL A 104 0.73 14.37 -2.23
N ARG A 105 0.88 15.65 -2.60
CA ARG A 105 0.18 16.24 -3.77
C ARG A 105 0.51 15.55 -5.09
N THR A 106 1.73 15.06 -5.23
CA THR A 106 2.19 14.39 -6.46
C THR A 106 1.62 12.97 -6.58
N LEU A 107 1.58 12.23 -5.46
CA LEU A 107 1.16 10.83 -5.42
C LEU A 107 -0.36 10.68 -5.19
N LYS A 108 -1.04 11.63 -4.55
CA LYS A 108 -2.49 11.60 -4.30
C LYS A 108 -3.36 11.31 -5.54
N PRO A 109 -3.13 11.90 -6.73
CA PRO A 109 -3.95 11.59 -7.91
C PRO A 109 -3.63 10.23 -8.56
N ILE A 110 -2.66 9.48 -8.03
CA ILE A 110 -2.30 8.17 -8.58
C ILE A 110 -3.31 7.13 -8.11
N VAL A 111 -3.83 6.36 -9.06
CA VAL A 111 -4.72 5.22 -8.82
C VAL A 111 -4.02 3.96 -9.31
N PHE A 112 -3.92 2.97 -8.43
CA PHE A 112 -3.39 1.65 -8.73
C PHE A 112 -4.55 0.72 -9.06
N HIS A 113 -4.48 0.08 -10.22
CA HIS A 113 -5.42 -0.92 -10.69
C HIS A 113 -4.74 -2.28 -10.63
N VAL A 114 -5.27 -3.19 -9.82
CA VAL A 114 -4.82 -4.57 -9.70
C VAL A 114 -5.83 -5.44 -10.41
N LYS A 115 -5.38 -6.25 -11.37
CA LYS A 115 -6.24 -7.14 -12.15
C LYS A 115 -5.65 -8.54 -12.22
N PRO A 116 -6.41 -9.60 -11.90
CA PRO A 116 -5.94 -10.95 -12.13
C PRO A 116 -5.77 -11.22 -13.63
N ALA A 117 -4.97 -12.23 -13.97
CA ALA A 117 -4.76 -12.65 -15.36
C ALA A 117 -6.04 -13.23 -15.97
N HIS A 118 -6.79 -14.01 -15.18
CA HIS A 118 -8.05 -14.60 -15.59
C HIS A 118 -9.23 -13.89 -14.91
N LYS A 119 -10.30 -13.64 -15.68
CA LYS A 119 -11.50 -12.96 -15.17
C LYS A 119 -12.26 -13.76 -14.11
N GLU A 120 -12.08 -15.08 -14.12
CA GLU A 120 -12.68 -16.00 -13.14
C GLU A 120 -12.06 -15.86 -11.74
N ASP A 121 -10.83 -15.37 -11.66
CA ASP A 121 -10.13 -15.09 -10.39
C ASP A 121 -10.61 -13.76 -9.76
N GLY A 122 -11.60 -13.10 -10.35
CA GLY A 122 -12.24 -11.91 -9.79
C GLY A 122 -12.09 -10.65 -10.64
N PRO A 123 -12.82 -9.58 -10.27
CA PRO A 123 -12.86 -8.34 -11.04
C PRO A 123 -11.58 -7.50 -10.92
N GLY A 124 -10.68 -7.85 -10.01
CA GLY A 124 -9.61 -6.96 -9.57
C GLY A 124 -10.10 -5.88 -8.61
N PHE A 125 -9.19 -5.01 -8.20
CA PHE A 125 -9.49 -3.90 -7.30
C PHE A 125 -8.64 -2.68 -7.64
N PHE A 126 -8.98 -1.55 -7.06
CA PHE A 126 -8.17 -0.35 -7.18
C PHE A 126 -8.00 0.35 -5.83
N PHE A 127 -6.91 1.09 -5.68
CA PHE A 127 -6.63 1.86 -4.48
C PHE A 127 -5.76 3.08 -4.80
N GLN A 128 -5.75 4.02 -3.86
CA GLN A 128 -4.88 5.20 -3.88
C GLN A 128 -3.77 5.06 -2.83
N PRO A 129 -2.67 5.80 -2.93
CA PRO A 129 -1.56 5.65 -1.99
C PRO A 129 -1.86 6.19 -0.58
N PHE A 130 -2.84 7.08 -0.43
CA PHE A 130 -3.12 7.77 0.83
C PHE A 130 -4.60 7.76 1.19
N ASP A 131 -4.87 7.71 2.49
CA ASP A 131 -6.18 7.99 3.08
C ASP A 131 -6.14 9.40 3.69
N VAL A 132 -7.09 10.26 3.28
CA VAL A 132 -7.27 11.59 3.86
C VAL A 132 -8.27 11.46 5.01
N ILE A 133 -7.78 11.54 6.24
CA ILE A 133 -8.61 11.40 7.44
C ILE A 133 -9.32 12.73 7.73
N ASP A 134 -8.60 13.84 7.64
CA ASP A 134 -9.12 15.19 7.81
C ASP A 134 -8.29 16.23 7.02
N ALA A 135 -8.57 17.52 7.20
CA ALA A 135 -7.90 18.61 6.50
C ALA A 135 -6.38 18.69 6.74
N ASN A 136 -5.88 18.13 7.83
CA ASN A 136 -4.48 18.17 8.26
C ASN A 136 -3.85 16.77 8.40
N THR A 137 -4.64 15.71 8.44
CA THR A 137 -4.18 14.33 8.65
C THR A 137 -4.27 13.52 7.37
N THR A 138 -3.11 13.14 6.85
CA THR A 138 -2.99 12.20 5.73
C THR A 138 -2.20 10.99 6.19
N LYS A 139 -2.72 9.79 5.93
CA LYS A 139 -2.06 8.53 6.25
C LYS A 139 -1.79 7.72 4.99
N LEU A 140 -0.84 6.80 5.03
CA LEU A 140 -0.69 5.80 3.98
C LEU A 140 -1.93 4.90 3.95
N ASN A 141 -2.43 4.65 2.75
CA ASN A 141 -3.49 3.70 2.56
C ASN A 141 -2.98 2.30 2.95
N PRO A 142 -3.69 1.54 3.80
CA PRO A 142 -3.26 0.22 4.24
C PRO A 142 -3.01 -0.77 3.09
N VAL A 143 -3.83 -0.76 2.04
CA VAL A 143 -3.64 -1.65 0.88
C VAL A 143 -2.36 -1.28 0.15
N PHE A 144 -2.10 0.01 -0.08
CA PHE A 144 -0.86 0.48 -0.69
C PHE A 144 0.37 0.10 0.15
N ASP A 145 0.29 0.28 1.47
CA ASP A 145 1.36 -0.06 2.39
C ASP A 145 1.65 -1.57 2.43
N ALA A 146 0.59 -2.38 2.47
CA ALA A 146 0.65 -3.83 2.40
C ALA A 146 1.27 -4.30 1.08
N LEU A 147 0.80 -3.74 -0.06
CA LEU A 147 1.23 -4.19 -1.38
C LEU A 147 2.70 -3.90 -1.62
N PHE A 148 3.20 -2.71 -1.26
CA PHE A 148 4.54 -2.27 -1.66
C PHE A 148 5.61 -2.32 -0.56
N PHE A 149 5.26 -2.26 0.72
CA PHE A 149 6.26 -2.09 1.78
C PHE A 149 6.21 -3.10 2.93
N CYS A 150 5.04 -3.65 3.29
CA CYS A 150 4.97 -4.63 4.38
C CYS A 150 5.70 -5.93 4.01
N SER A 151 6.25 -6.63 5.02
CA SER A 151 6.71 -8.00 4.81
C SER A 151 5.53 -8.91 4.46
N VAL A 152 5.75 -9.91 3.59
CA VAL A 152 4.73 -10.92 3.25
C VAL A 152 4.22 -11.61 4.51
N ASN A 153 5.10 -11.89 5.46
CA ASN A 153 4.75 -12.48 6.77
C ASN A 153 3.78 -11.60 7.58
N THR A 154 3.99 -10.29 7.60
CA THR A 154 3.06 -9.37 8.28
C THR A 154 1.68 -9.42 7.63
N VAL A 155 1.62 -9.35 6.30
CA VAL A 155 0.35 -9.36 5.57
C VAL A 155 -0.37 -10.70 5.76
N LYS A 156 0.37 -11.82 5.74
CA LYS A 156 -0.16 -13.15 6.04
C LYS A 156 -0.78 -13.24 7.45
N LYS A 157 -0.15 -12.63 8.46
CA LYS A 157 -0.73 -12.56 9.82
C LYS A 157 -2.04 -11.78 9.85
N ILE A 158 -2.11 -10.65 9.14
CA ILE A 158 -3.35 -9.84 9.05
C ILE A 158 -4.45 -10.62 8.32
N LEU A 159 -4.15 -11.26 7.19
CA LEU A 159 -5.11 -12.04 6.41
C LEU A 159 -5.67 -13.26 7.16
N ASN A 160 -4.93 -13.76 8.16
CA ASN A 160 -5.35 -14.89 9.00
C ASN A 160 -5.77 -14.45 10.41
N TYR A 161 -5.98 -13.15 10.62
CA TYR A 161 -6.49 -12.66 11.89
C TYR A 161 -7.93 -13.14 12.08
N GLU A 162 -8.18 -13.84 13.18
CA GLU A 162 -9.50 -14.21 13.65
C GLU A 162 -9.87 -13.25 14.79
N PRO A 163 -10.89 -12.39 14.61
CA PRO A 163 -11.37 -11.53 15.69
C PRO A 163 -11.81 -12.41 16.85
N LYS A 164 -11.30 -12.14 18.06
CA LYS A 164 -11.84 -12.79 19.26
C LYS A 164 -13.28 -12.30 19.44
N ALA A 165 -14.22 -13.25 19.44
CA ALA A 165 -15.64 -13.02 19.69
C ALA A 165 -15.90 -12.54 21.13
#